data_AF-A0A3M2SSG7-F1
#
_entry.id   AF-A0A3M2SSG7-F1
#
_cell.length_a   1.000
_cell.length_b   1.000
_cell.length_c   1.000
_cell.angle_alpha   90.00
_cell.angle_beta   90.00
_cell.angle_gamma   90.00
#
_symmetry.space_group_name_H-M   'P 1'
#
loop_
_entity.id
_entity.type
_entity.pdbx_description
1 polymer ?
#
loop_
_entity_poly.entity_id
_entity_poly.type
_entity_poly.pdbx_seq_one_letter_code
_entity_poly.pdbx_strand_id
1 'polypeptide(L)'
;MKRMGMRVDKHHHEVATCQHELGLIFGGLVEQADNIQKYKYVIHNVAHAYGKSVTFMPKPMKGDNGSGMHVNMSIWKDGKPLFSGDKYADLSQEAL
;
A
#
# COMPACT_ATOMS: atom_id res chain seq x y z
N MET A 1 1.47 -6.96 12.33
CA MET A 1 2.20 -6.83 11.05
C MET A 1 3.68 -7.21 11.19
N LYS A 2 4.53 -6.45 11.89
CA LYS A 2 5.97 -6.81 12.06
C LYS A 2 6.22 -8.23 12.59
N ARG A 3 5.47 -8.65 13.62
CA ARG A 3 5.52 -10.03 14.15
C ARG A 3 5.10 -11.13 13.15
N MET A 4 4.47 -10.75 12.05
CA MET A 4 4.02 -11.65 10.97
C MET A 4 4.94 -11.56 9.74
N GLY A 5 6.12 -10.93 9.87
CA GLY A 5 7.09 -10.77 8.78
C GLY A 5 6.83 -9.59 7.83
N MET A 6 5.75 -8.83 8.01
CA MET A 6 5.47 -7.68 7.16
C MET A 6 6.36 -6.49 7.53
N ARG A 7 7.04 -5.93 6.53
CA ARG A 7 7.88 -4.73 6.65
C ARG A 7 7.02 -3.47 6.45
N VAL A 8 6.95 -2.63 7.48
CA VAL A 8 6.15 -1.40 7.49
C VAL A 8 7.10 -0.21 7.44
N ASP A 9 6.72 0.81 6.67
CA ASP A 9 7.51 2.01 6.41
C ASP A 9 6.98 3.22 7.20
N LYS A 10 5.71 3.57 6.95
CA LYS A 10 5.09 4.80 7.44
C LYS A 10 3.72 4.55 8.05
N HIS A 11 3.29 5.46 8.93
CA HIS A 11 1.95 5.52 9.49
C HIS A 11 1.53 6.99 9.61
N HIS A 12 0.35 7.34 9.11
CA HIS A 12 -0.22 8.66 9.34
C HIS A 12 -1.75 8.65 9.24
N HIS A 13 -2.37 9.68 9.81
CA HIS A 13 -3.74 10.05 9.47
C HIS A 13 -3.74 10.62 8.05
N GLU A 14 -4.76 10.29 7.29
CA GLU A 14 -4.95 10.72 5.90
C GLU A 14 -5.85 11.96 5.82
N VAL A 15 -6.20 12.37 4.60
CA VAL A 15 -6.99 13.59 4.38
C VAL A 15 -8.42 13.50 4.95
N ALA A 16 -9.11 12.37 4.75
CA ALA A 16 -10.51 12.26 5.20
C ALA A 16 -10.64 12.03 6.70
N THR A 17 -11.83 12.35 7.23
CA THR A 17 -12.18 12.13 8.63
C THR A 17 -12.03 10.65 9.00
N CYS A 18 -11.26 10.35 10.06
CA CYS A 18 -10.97 8.98 10.53
C CYS A 18 -10.29 8.08 9.48
N GLN A 19 -9.57 8.65 8.52
CA GLN A 19 -8.81 7.90 7.51
C GLN A 19 -7.36 7.74 7.94
N HIS A 20 -6.77 6.57 7.70
CA HIS A 20 -5.39 6.27 8.05
C HIS A 20 -4.70 5.46 6.95
N GLU A 21 -3.41 5.69 6.75
CA GLU A 21 -2.55 4.90 5.88
C GLU A 21 -1.39 4.28 6.68
N LEU A 22 -1.10 3.00 6.41
CA LEU A 22 0.14 2.33 6.81
C LEU A 22 0.86 1.86 5.55
N GLY A 23 2.04 2.40 5.29
CA GLY A 23 2.86 2.03 4.14
C GLY A 23 3.61 0.71 4.37
N LEU A 24 3.63 -0.15 3.36
CA LEU A 24 4.44 -1.37 3.35
C LEU A 24 5.70 -1.13 2.52
N ILE A 25 6.83 -1.71 2.95
CA ILE A 25 8.01 -1.76 2.08
C ILE A 25 7.71 -2.70 0.90
N PHE A 26 8.11 -2.30 -0.30
CA PHE A 26 7.92 -3.06 -1.54
C PHE A 26 8.59 -4.45 -1.48
N GLY A 27 8.15 -5.34 -2.37
CA GLY A 27 8.64 -6.71 -2.48
C GLY A 27 8.15 -7.38 -3.77
N GLY A 28 8.26 -8.70 -3.85
CA GLY A 28 7.80 -9.45 -5.02
C GLY A 28 6.28 -9.36 -5.20
N LEU A 29 5.80 -9.54 -6.43
CA LEU A 29 4.37 -9.40 -6.77
C LEU A 29 3.45 -10.27 -5.89
N VAL A 30 3.76 -11.57 -5.81
CA VAL A 30 2.95 -12.52 -5.03
C VAL A 30 3.05 -12.23 -3.53
N GLU A 31 4.26 -11.97 -3.03
CA GLU A 31 4.49 -11.62 -1.63
C GLU A 31 3.69 -10.38 -1.21
N GLN A 32 3.67 -9.34 -2.05
CA GLN A 32 2.92 -8.12 -1.75
C GLN A 32 1.41 -8.37 -1.83
N ALA A 33 0.93 -9.17 -2.79
CA ALA A 33 -0.48 -9.55 -2.83
C ALA A 33 -0.92 -10.28 -1.55
N ASP A 34 -0.11 -11.23 -1.05
CA ASP A 34 -0.36 -11.92 0.21
C ASP A 34 -0.33 -10.95 1.41
N ASN A 35 0.63 -10.02 1.41
CA ASN A 35 0.74 -9.01 2.46
C ASN A 35 -0.48 -8.08 2.49
N ILE A 36 -1.10 -7.74 1.35
CA ILE A 36 -2.33 -6.95 1.32
C ILE A 36 -3.51 -7.70 1.98
N GLN A 37 -3.61 -9.01 1.78
CA GLN A 37 -4.64 -9.81 2.45
C GLN A 37 -4.43 -9.86 3.96
N LYS A 38 -3.19 -10.10 4.41
CA LYS A 38 -2.81 -10.04 5.83
C LYS A 38 -3.05 -8.64 6.42
N TYR A 39 -2.73 -7.59 5.67
CA TYR A 39 -2.89 -6.20 6.07
C TYR A 39 -4.34 -5.89 6.44
N LYS A 40 -5.28 -6.18 5.52
CA LYS A 40 -6.72 -5.97 5.75
C LYS A 40 -7.21 -6.79 6.93
N TYR A 41 -6.84 -8.07 6.99
CA TYR A 41 -7.24 -8.97 8.07
C TYR A 41 -6.79 -8.48 9.45
N VAL A 42 -5.52 -8.10 9.58
CA VAL A 42 -4.97 -7.60 10.85
C VAL A 42 -5.68 -6.32 11.30
N ILE A 43 -5.91 -5.37 10.38
CA ILE A 43 -6.56 -4.10 10.71
C ILE A 43 -8.00 -4.32 11.18
N HIS A 44 -8.77 -5.16 10.48
CA HIS A 44 -10.14 -5.49 10.91
C HIS A 44 -10.15 -6.10 12.32
N ASN A 45 -9.24 -7.04 12.61
CA ASN A 45 -9.19 -7.69 13.93
C ASN A 45 -8.74 -6.75 15.05
N VAL A 46 -7.75 -5.89 14.79
CA VAL A 46 -7.33 -4.88 15.78
C VAL A 46 -8.47 -3.91 16.04
N ALA A 47 -9.12 -3.36 15.01
CA ALA A 47 -10.25 -2.46 15.18
C ALA A 47 -11.38 -3.12 16.00
N HIS A 48 -11.72 -4.37 15.67
CA HIS A 48 -12.75 -5.14 16.38
C HIS A 48 -12.41 -5.33 17.86
N ALA A 49 -11.16 -5.68 18.19
CA ALA A 49 -10.71 -5.84 19.58
C ALA A 49 -10.84 -4.58 20.44
N TYR A 50 -10.85 -3.40 19.80
CA TYR A 50 -11.07 -2.09 20.46
C TYR A 50 -12.51 -1.57 20.29
N GLY A 51 -13.46 -2.42 19.88
CA GLY A 51 -14.87 -2.04 19.72
C GLY A 51 -15.13 -1.05 18.57
N LYS A 52 -14.27 -1.05 17.55
CA LYS A 52 -14.40 -0.24 16.34
C LYS A 52 -14.62 -1.13 15.11
N SER A 53 -15.01 -0.51 14.00
CA SER A 53 -15.06 -1.14 12.68
C SER A 53 -14.26 -0.30 11.69
N VAL A 54 -13.66 -0.97 10.71
CA VAL A 54 -12.88 -0.35 9.62
C VAL A 54 -13.40 -0.87 8.30
N THR A 55 -13.34 -0.05 7.25
CA THR A 55 -13.68 -0.43 5.88
C THR A 55 -12.59 0.02 4.91
N PHE A 56 -12.37 -0.78 3.86
CA PHE A 56 -11.52 -0.43 2.72
C PHE A 56 -12.36 -0.10 1.48
N MET A 57 -13.65 0.21 1.65
CA MET A 57 -14.50 0.66 0.55
C MET A 57 -13.93 1.94 -0.07
N PRO A 58 -14.00 2.10 -1.41
CA PRO A 58 -13.40 3.25 -2.08
C PRO A 58 -13.95 4.60 -1.63
N LYS A 59 -15.22 4.67 -1.23
CA LYS A 59 -15.88 5.94 -0.88
C LYS A 59 -16.93 5.75 0.21
N PRO A 60 -16.53 5.68 1.50
CA PRO A 60 -17.48 5.47 2.59
C PRO A 60 -18.26 6.74 2.98
N MET A 61 -17.75 7.93 2.66
CA MET A 61 -18.37 9.22 2.98
C MET A 61 -18.52 10.10 1.74
N LYS A 62 -19.72 10.63 1.51
CA LYS A 62 -19.99 11.59 0.44
C LYS A 62 -19.39 12.95 0.80
N GLY A 63 -18.67 13.58 -0.12
CA GLY A 63 -18.11 14.92 0.07
C GLY A 63 -16.76 14.97 0.80
N ASP A 64 -16.21 13.83 1.23
CA ASP A 64 -14.86 13.71 1.82
C ASP A 64 -13.97 12.79 0.95
N ASN A 65 -12.67 12.68 1.20
CA ASN A 65 -11.74 11.89 0.40
C ASN A 65 -12.07 10.36 0.43
N GLY A 66 -11.72 9.67 -0.66
CA GLY A 66 -11.89 8.22 -0.79
C GLY A 66 -10.64 7.45 -0.37
N SER A 67 -10.75 6.11 -0.33
CA SER A 67 -9.60 5.23 -0.09
C SER A 67 -9.15 4.57 -1.39
N GLY A 68 -7.89 4.81 -1.77
CA GLY A 68 -7.23 4.19 -2.90
C GLY A 68 -6.29 3.07 -2.47
N MET A 69 -5.95 2.18 -3.41
CA MET A 69 -4.83 1.27 -3.29
C MET A 69 -3.80 1.69 -4.33
N HIS A 70 -2.98 2.69 -4.02
CA HIS A 70 -1.94 3.16 -4.91
C HIS A 70 -0.87 2.08 -5.05
N VAL A 71 -0.58 1.64 -6.27
CA VAL A 71 0.38 0.58 -6.56
C VAL A 71 1.61 1.19 -7.23
N ASN A 72 2.73 1.19 -6.50
CA ASN A 72 4.03 1.54 -7.05
C ASN A 72 4.64 0.29 -7.69
N MET A 73 5.04 0.38 -8.96
CA MET A 73 5.54 -0.76 -9.74
C MET A 73 6.96 -0.51 -10.24
N SER A 74 7.77 -1.57 -10.23
CA SER A 74 9.08 -1.58 -10.88
C SER A 74 9.40 -3.00 -11.33
N ILE A 75 10.10 -3.14 -12.47
CA ILE A 75 10.62 -4.41 -12.96
C ILE A 75 12.13 -4.42 -12.72
N TRP A 76 12.64 -5.56 -12.26
CA TRP A 76 14.05 -5.75 -11.97
C TRP A 76 14.61 -6.95 -12.72
N LYS A 77 15.83 -6.81 -13.23
CA LYS A 77 16.57 -7.90 -13.87
C LYS A 77 18.03 -7.79 -13.46
N ASP A 78 18.62 -8.92 -13.05
CA ASP A 78 20.03 -9.02 -12.67
C ASP A 78 20.47 -7.94 -11.65
N GLY A 79 19.59 -7.64 -10.68
CA GLY A 79 19.84 -6.65 -9.63
C GLY A 79 19.70 -5.18 -10.05
N LYS A 80 19.25 -4.89 -11.28
CA LYS A 80 19.08 -3.53 -11.79
C LYS A 80 17.60 -3.21 -12.05
N PRO A 81 17.13 -1.99 -11.68
CA PRO A 81 15.78 -1.56 -12.00
C PRO A 81 15.69 -1.23 -13.50
N LEU A 82 14.80 -1.91 -14.21
CA LEU A 82 14.61 -1.68 -15.64
C LEU A 82 13.87 -0.38 -15.92
N PHE A 83 13.09 0.14 -14.97
CA PHE A 83 12.30 1.35 -15.19
C PHE A 83 13.10 2.65 -15.09
N SER A 84 14.31 2.62 -14.52
CA SER A 84 15.16 3.80 -14.40
C SER A 84 15.90 4.05 -15.70
N GLY A 85 15.89 5.30 -16.19
CA GLY A 85 16.54 5.68 -17.43
C GLY A 85 16.63 7.19 -17.65
N ASP A 86 16.82 7.60 -18.90
CA ASP A 86 17.10 8.98 -19.31
C ASP A 86 16.04 9.56 -20.27
N LYS A 87 14.85 8.96 -20.34
CA LYS A 87 13.77 9.39 -21.23
C LYS A 87 12.88 10.43 -20.54
N TYR A 88 11.67 10.05 -20.16
CA TYR A 88 10.71 10.97 -19.57
C TYR A 88 10.78 10.90 -18.05
N ALA A 89 11.08 12.02 -17.38
CA ALA A 89 11.13 12.10 -15.91
C ALA A 89 11.95 10.96 -15.27
N ASP A 90 13.16 10.73 -15.79
CA ASP A 90 14.11 9.69 -15.37
C ASP A 90 13.62 8.23 -15.56
N LEU A 91 12.63 8.02 -16.42
CA LEU A 91 12.16 6.70 -16.83
C LEU A 91 12.90 6.19 -18.07
N SER A 92 13.09 4.88 -18.12
CA SER A 92 13.59 4.13 -19.29
C SER A 92 12.55 4.04 -20.41
N GLN A 93 12.96 3.60 -21.61
CA GLN A 93 12.02 3.27 -22.68
C GLN A 93 11.13 2.06 -22.32
N GLU A 94 11.63 1.13 -21.51
CA GLU A 94 10.91 -0.06 -21.04
C GLU A 94 9.76 0.27 -20.06
N ALA A 95 9.77 1.46 -19.47
CA ALA A 95 8.74 1.93 -18.54
C ALA A 95 7.64 2.76 -19.20
N LEU A 96 7.88 3.26 -20.42
CA LEU A 96 6.99 4.15 -21.18
C LEU A 96 6.15 3.35 -22.18
#